data_AF-A0A9D6G8E1-F1
#
_entry.id   AF-A0A9D6G8E1-F1
#
_cell.length_a   1.000
_cell.length_b   1.000
_cell.length_c   1.000
_cell.angle_alpha   90.00
_cell.angle_beta   90.00
_cell.angle_gamma   90.00
#
_symmetry.space_group_name_H-M   'P 1'
#
loop_
_entity.id
_entity.type
_entity.pdbx_description
1 polymer ?
#
loop_
_entity_poly.entity_id
_entity_poly.type
_entity_poly.pdbx_seq_one_letter_code
_entity_poly.pdbx_strand_id
1 'polypeptide(L)'
;MARIATKDIIPISRARARLTELADDVSKSGREKVFTRNGESYVALITAGQLDDYRRFKEAEHLSMLKALVEAAEDIEAGRVYTWDEFKPRLGRLRAKAKRIAGA
;
A
#
# COMPACT_ATOMS: atom_id res chain seq x y z
N MET A 1 4.22 -7.08 -0.22
CA MET A 1 3.34 -7.35 -1.37
C MET A 1 3.87 -8.56 -2.10
N ALA A 2 2.99 -9.51 -2.46
CA ALA A 2 3.41 -10.68 -3.22
C ALA A 2 4.09 -10.23 -4.52
N ARG A 3 5.20 -10.89 -4.89
CA ARG A 3 5.90 -10.59 -6.13
C ARG A 3 5.04 -11.14 -7.28
N ILE A 4 4.53 -10.26 -8.14
CA ILE A 4 3.75 -10.66 -9.34
C ILE A 4 4.62 -11.61 -10.17
N ALA A 5 4.15 -12.84 -10.37
CA ALA A 5 4.88 -13.81 -11.18
C ALA A 5 4.69 -13.49 -12.67
N THR A 6 5.66 -13.85 -13.50
CA THR A 6 5.61 -13.58 -14.96
C THR A 6 4.35 -14.15 -15.62
N LYS A 7 3.83 -15.29 -15.13
CA LYS A 7 2.59 -15.91 -15.62
C LYS A 7 1.32 -15.10 -15.32
N ASP A 8 1.39 -14.20 -14.33
CA ASP A 8 0.29 -13.33 -13.93
C ASP A 8 0.33 -12.00 -14.70
N ILE A 9 1.32 -11.81 -15.60
CA ILE A 9 1.44 -10.67 -16.50
C ILE A 9 0.91 -11.07 -17.88
N ILE A 10 -0.20 -10.46 -18.31
CA ILE A 10 -0.94 -10.90 -19.50
C ILE A 10 -1.19 -9.70 -20.43
N PRO A 11 -0.85 -9.77 -21.72
CA PRO A 11 -1.25 -8.72 -22.66
C PRO A 11 -2.77 -8.53 -22.71
N ILE A 12 -3.25 -7.29 -22.66
CA ILE A 12 -4.70 -6.95 -22.62
C ILE A 12 -5.47 -7.57 -23.79
N SER A 13 -4.83 -7.70 -24.95
CA SER A 13 -5.39 -8.36 -26.14
C SER A 13 -5.70 -9.85 -25.91
N ARG A 14 -4.86 -10.55 -25.14
CA ARG A 14 -5.08 -11.96 -24.76
C ARG A 14 -6.08 -12.07 -23.62
N ALA A 15 -6.03 -11.15 -22.66
CA ALA A 15 -6.96 -11.13 -21.53
C ALA A 15 -8.42 -11.00 -21.98
N ARG A 16 -8.69 -10.17 -23.00
CA ARG A 16 -10.04 -9.96 -23.55
C ARG A 16 -10.73 -11.27 -23.96
N ALA A 17 -9.99 -12.20 -24.56
CA ALA A 17 -10.56 -13.45 -25.06
C ALA A 17 -10.88 -14.48 -23.94
N ARG A 18 -10.31 -14.30 -22.74
CA ARG A 18 -10.38 -15.26 -21.64
C ARG A 18 -10.77 -14.61 -20.31
N LEU A 19 -11.47 -13.47 -20.36
CA LEU A 19 -11.71 -12.64 -19.19
C LEU A 19 -12.46 -13.40 -18.08
N THR A 20 -13.48 -14.19 -18.44
CA THR A 20 -14.24 -15.00 -17.49
C THR A 20 -13.37 -16.03 -16.77
N GLU A 21 -12.53 -16.76 -17.52
CA GLU A 21 -11.60 -17.74 -16.93
C GLU A 21 -10.59 -17.08 -15.99
N LEU A 22 -10.06 -15.93 -16.38
CA LEU A 22 -9.13 -15.15 -15.55
C LEU A 22 -9.83 -14.65 -14.28
N ALA A 23 -11.08 -14.21 -14.37
CA ALA A 23 -11.87 -13.79 -13.22
C ALA A 23 -12.13 -14.95 -12.25
N ASP A 24 -12.43 -16.15 -12.75
CA ASP A 24 -12.61 -17.35 -11.93
C ASP A 24 -11.31 -17.77 -11.23
N ASP A 25 -10.17 -17.73 -11.93
CA ASP A 25 -8.85 -18.02 -11.33
C ASP A 25 -8.50 -17.01 -10.22
N VAL A 26 -8.74 -15.72 -10.46
CA VAL A 26 -8.50 -14.66 -9.46
C VAL A 26 -9.44 -14.84 -8.25
N SER A 27 -10.72 -15.13 -8.49
CA SER A 27 -11.72 -15.38 -7.44
C SER A 27 -11.33 -16.55 -6.53
N LYS A 28 -10.81 -17.65 -7.11
CA LYS A 28 -10.43 -18.86 -6.37
C LYS A 28 -9.06 -18.77 -5.72
N SER A 29 -8.08 -18.19 -6.40
CA SER A 29 -6.69 -18.17 -5.95
C SER A 29 -6.32 -16.94 -5.14
N GLY A 30 -7.11 -15.86 -5.24
CA GLY A 30 -6.79 -14.55 -4.67
C GLY A 30 -5.55 -13.88 -5.28
N ARG A 31 -4.95 -14.46 -6.33
CA ARG A 31 -3.75 -13.91 -6.97
C ARG A 31 -4.16 -12.95 -8.06
N GLU A 32 -3.68 -11.72 -7.95
CA GLU A 32 -3.89 -10.68 -8.95
C GLU A 32 -3.29 -11.06 -10.32
N LYS A 33 -3.89 -10.54 -11.39
CA LYS A 33 -3.29 -10.53 -12.73
C LYS A 33 -3.01 -9.09 -13.15
N VAL A 34 -1.86 -8.83 -13.73
CA VAL A 34 -1.54 -7.54 -14.35
C VAL A 34 -1.73 -7.65 -15.84
N PHE A 35 -2.59 -6.79 -16.38
CA PHE A 35 -2.76 -6.66 -17.82
C PHE A 35 -1.83 -5.59 -18.37
N THR A 36 -1.15 -5.91 -19.47
CA THR A 36 -0.22 -5.01 -20.13
C THR A 36 -0.76 -4.48 -21.45
N ARG A 37 -0.36 -3.26 -21.81
CA ARG A 37 -0.60 -2.65 -23.12
C ARG A 37 0.74 -2.15 -23.64
N ASN A 38 1.13 -2.59 -24.84
CA ASN A 38 2.41 -2.22 -25.45
C ASN A 38 3.64 -2.53 -24.56
N GLY A 39 3.59 -3.60 -23.77
CA GLY A 39 4.67 -3.99 -22.86
C GLY A 39 4.67 -3.31 -21.49
N GLU A 40 3.82 -2.30 -21.29
CA GLU A 40 3.70 -1.58 -20.02
C GLU A 40 2.52 -2.10 -19.19
N SER A 41 2.66 -2.09 -17.86
CA SER A 41 1.56 -2.40 -16.95
C SER A 41 0.44 -1.37 -17.14
N TYR A 42 -0.79 -1.84 -17.35
CA TYR A 42 -1.92 -0.98 -17.71
C TYR A 42 -3.04 -1.02 -16.68
N VAL A 43 -3.54 -2.21 -16.35
CA VAL A 43 -4.60 -2.42 -15.34
C VAL A 43 -4.35 -3.74 -14.61
N ALA A 44 -5.00 -3.95 -13.47
CA ALA A 44 -4.95 -5.22 -12.74
C ALA A 44 -6.35 -5.80 -12.56
N LEU A 45 -6.45 -7.13 -12.61
CA LEU A 45 -7.61 -7.88 -12.19
C LEU A 45 -7.36 -8.41 -10.78
N ILE A 46 -8.21 -8.01 -9.84
CA ILE A 46 -8.19 -8.40 -8.44
C ILE A 46 -9.59 -8.84 -8.01
N THR A 47 -9.69 -9.54 -6.89
CA THR A 47 -10.99 -9.84 -6.29
C THR A 47 -11.66 -8.55 -5.80
N ALA A 48 -13.00 -8.57 -5.70
CA ALA A 48 -13.74 -7.46 -5.10
C ALA A 48 -13.29 -7.18 -3.66
N GLY A 49 -13.04 -8.23 -2.86
CA GLY A 49 -12.54 -8.10 -1.50
C GLY A 49 -11.18 -7.40 -1.43
N GLN A 50 -10.24 -7.71 -2.33
CA GLN A 50 -8.96 -7.00 -2.41
C GLN A 50 -9.13 -5.51 -2.76
N LEU A 51 -10.10 -5.17 -3.60
CA LEU A 51 -10.42 -3.77 -3.92
C LEU A 51 -11.01 -3.05 -2.70
N ASP A 52 -11.91 -3.70 -1.97
CA ASP A 52 -12.53 -3.14 -0.77
C ASP A 52 -11.51 -2.97 0.36
N ASP A 53 -10.63 -3.95 0.57
CA ASP A 53 -9.53 -3.87 1.53
C ASP A 53 -8.57 -2.73 1.18
N TYR A 54 -8.22 -2.58 -0.11
CA TYR A 54 -7.38 -1.47 -0.57
C TYR A 54 -8.03 -0.11 -0.30
N ARG A 55 -9.32 0.04 -0.59
CA ARG A 55 -10.08 1.27 -0.31
C ARG A 55 -10.11 1.57 1.19
N ARG A 56 -10.47 0.58 2.00
CA ARG A 56 -10.50 0.70 3.46
C ARG A 56 -9.13 1.07 4.03
N PHE A 57 -8.06 0.44 3.54
CA PHE A 57 -6.70 0.76 3.96
C PHE A 57 -6.34 2.21 3.60
N LYS A 58 -6.67 2.67 2.39
CA LYS A 58 -6.41 4.04 1.97
C LYS A 58 -7.17 5.08 2.78
N GLU A 59 -8.43 4.79 3.10
CA GLU A 59 -9.24 5.63 3.99
C GLU A 59 -8.64 5.65 5.41
N ALA A 60 -8.25 4.50 5.94
CA ALA A 60 -7.63 4.40 7.27
C ALA A 60 -6.26 5.10 7.34
N GLU A 61 -5.42 4.99 6.31
CA GLU A 61 -4.14 5.69 6.18
C GLU A 61 -4.37 7.21 6.29
N HIS A 62 -5.31 7.75 5.51
CA HIS A 62 -5.64 9.17 5.54
C HIS A 62 -6.14 9.63 6.91
N LEU A 63 -7.05 8.87 7.54
CA LEU A 63 -7.57 9.18 8.87
C LEU A 63 -6.50 9.11 9.96
N SER A 64 -5.56 8.16 9.86
CA SER A 64 -4.45 8.06 10.81
C SER A 64 -3.52 9.28 10.75
N MET A 65 -3.27 9.82 9.55
CA MET A 65 -2.49 11.04 9.37
C MET A 65 -3.22 12.25 9.94
N LEU A 66 -4.52 12.38 9.68
CA LEU A 66 -5.34 13.45 10.25
C LEU A 66 -5.36 13.37 11.79
N LYS A 67 -5.52 12.18 12.35
CA LYS A 67 -5.45 11.96 13.80
C LYS A 67 -4.09 12.39 14.36
N ALA A 68 -2.99 11.98 13.74
CA ALA A 68 -1.65 12.37 14.18
C ALA A 68 -1.42 13.89 14.09
N LEU A 69 -2.01 14.57 13.10
CA LEU A 69 -1.96 16.03 12.98
C LEU A 69 -2.76 16.72 14.10
N VAL A 70 -3.94 16.22 14.43
CA VAL A 70 -4.76 16.76 15.54
C VAL A 70 -4.05 16.59 16.87
N GLU A 71 -3.55 15.38 17.16
CA GLU A 71 -2.78 15.11 18.39
C GLU A 71 -1.51 15.99 18.46
N ALA A 72 -0.81 16.17 17.34
CA ALA A 72 0.36 17.06 17.30
C ALA A 72 0.00 18.52 17.53
N ALA A 73 -1.14 18.99 17.03
CA ALA A 73 -1.62 20.36 17.29
C ALA A 73 -1.90 20.58 18.78
N GLU A 74 -2.58 19.63 19.44
CA GLU A 74 -2.82 19.67 20.88
C GLU A 74 -1.52 19.62 21.70
N ASP A 75 -0.54 18.82 21.27
CA ASP A 75 0.79 18.78 21.89
C ASP A 75 1.52 20.12 21.77
N ILE A 76 1.43 20.79 20.62
CA ILE A 76 2.03 22.12 20.41
C ILE A 76 1.37 23.16 21.31
N GLU A 77 0.04 23.21 21.34
CA GLU A 77 -0.70 24.17 22.17
C GLU A 77 -0.43 23.98 23.67
N ALA A 78 -0.28 22.73 24.11
CA ALA A 78 0.04 22.39 25.50
C ALA A 78 1.54 22.47 25.83
N GLY A 79 2.40 22.84 24.87
CA GLY A 79 3.85 22.91 25.06
C GLY A 79 4.54 21.55 25.25
N ARG A 80 3.89 20.44 24.88
CA ARG A 80 4.44 19.06 24.92
C ARG A 80 5.36 18.81 23.73
N VAL A 81 6.33 19.69 23.52
CA VAL A 81 7.26 19.67 22.39
C VAL A 81 8.70 19.50 22.87
N TYR A 82 9.58 19.06 21.96
CA TYR A 82 11.02 19.04 22.18
C TYR A 82 11.67 20.18 21.40
N THR A 83 12.70 20.80 21.96
CA THR A 83 13.65 21.60 21.19
C THR A 83 14.48 20.71 20.28
N TRP A 84 15.16 21.33 19.31
CA TRP A 84 16.03 20.59 18.39
C TRP A 84 17.14 19.81 19.10
N ASP A 85 17.77 20.40 20.12
CA ASP A 85 18.87 19.78 20.85
C ASP A 85 18.40 18.57 21.67
N GLU A 86 17.18 18.62 22.21
CA GLU A 86 16.55 17.49 22.91
C GLU A 86 16.11 16.36 21.95
N PHE A 87 15.71 16.71 20.72
CA PHE A 87 15.17 15.76 19.75
C PHE A 87 16.24 15.09 18.88
N LYS A 88 17.28 15.84 18.46
CA LYS A 88 18.36 15.34 17.58
C LYS A 88 18.96 14.00 18.02
N PRO A 89 19.29 13.74 19.30
CA PRO A 89 19.82 12.43 19.71
C PRO A 89 18.78 11.30 19.62
N ARG A 90 17.48 11.61 19.73
CA ARG A 90 16.40 10.63 19.56
C ARG A 90 16.18 10.26 18.10
N LEU A 91 16.30 11.22 17.18
CA LEU A 91 16.06 11.02 15.75
C LEU A 91 16.91 9.87 15.16
N GLY A 92 18.18 9.77 15.57
CA GLY A 92 19.06 8.67 15.15
C GLY A 92 18.52 7.29 15.55
N ARG A 93 18.04 7.16 16.79
CA ARG A 93 17.45 5.91 17.32
C ARG A 93 16.15 5.55 16.61
N LEU A 94 15.30 6.54 16.36
CA LEU A 94 14.03 6.36 15.66
C LEU A 94 14.25 5.89 14.21
N ARG A 95 15.20 6.50 13.49
CA ARG A 95 15.55 6.07 12.12
C ARG A 95 16.08 4.64 12.08
N ALA A 96 16.94 4.26 13.03
CA ALA A 96 17.44 2.89 13.12
C ALA A 96 16.30 1.89 13.39
N LYS A 97 15.39 2.22 14.31
CA LYS A 97 14.21 1.39 14.60
C LYS A 97 13.29 1.25 13.37
N ALA A 98 13.03 2.34 12.65
CA ALA A 98 12.20 2.34 11.45
C ALA A 98 12.82 1.47 10.34
N LYS A 99 14.13 1.57 10.11
CA LYS A 99 14.84 0.75 9.12
C LYS A 99 14.76 -0.76 9.44
N ARG A 100 14.81 -1.13 10.72
CA ARG A 100 14.64 -2.52 11.16
C ARG A 100 13.22 -3.04 10.90
N ILE A 101 12.21 -2.20 11.10
CA ILE A 101 10.80 -2.57 10.85
C ILE A 101 10.53 -2.67 9.34
N ALA A 102 11.07 -1.76 8.52
CA ALA A 102 10.86 -1.75 7.08
C ALA A 102 11.69 -2.79 6.31
N GLY A 103 12.75 -3.34 6.92
CA GLY A 103 13.61 -4.37 6.34
C GLY A 103 13.32 -5.80 6.82
N ALA A 104 12.31 -5.99 7.67
CA ALA A 104 11.82 -7.30 8.16
C ALA A 104 10.46 -7.61 7.51
#